data_AF-A0A9E6RT97-F1
#
_entry.id   AF-A0A9E6RT97-F1
#
_cell.length_a   1.000
_cell.length_b   1.000
_cell.length_c   1.000
_cell.angle_alpha   90.00
_cell.angle_beta   90.00
_cell.angle_gamma   90.00
#
_symmetry.space_group_name_H-M   'P 1'
#
loop_
_entity.id
_entity.type
_entity.pdbx_description
1 polymer ?
#
loop_
_entity_poly.entity_id
_entity_poly.type
_entity_poly.pdbx_seq_one_letter_code
_entity_poly.pdbx_strand_id
1 'polypeptide(L)'
;MWDLDEIPSGSIGMGLIELIISQENQAPEIVKNLMSRTEIEISNDSEREGIIDLLETVLLSKFSQLSRQEIEAMFLVNDIQQTKVYQEAKLEGKLEGRQEGRQEGKQEGKQEGKQEGEKNLLLRQLSKRFGKLKYSQIQTINKLTIEQLEDLGEALLDFDNVNNLDEWLKSHT
;
A
#
# COMPACT_ATOMS: atom_id res chain seq x y z
N MET A 1 26.18 18.03 -32.65
CA MET A 1 26.42 19.06 -31.63
C MET A 1 25.19 19.94 -31.71
N TRP A 2 24.31 19.90 -30.72
CA TRP A 2 23.13 20.74 -30.71
C TRP A 2 23.63 22.14 -30.32
N ASP A 3 23.51 23.12 -31.22
CA ASP A 3 23.94 24.49 -30.94
C ASP A 3 22.95 25.13 -29.96
N LEU A 4 23.33 25.14 -28.68
CA LEU A 4 22.57 25.74 -27.57
C LEU A 4 22.42 27.27 -27.71
N ASP A 5 23.16 27.89 -28.64
CA ASP A 5 23.17 29.34 -28.89
C ASP A 5 21.97 29.83 -29.73
N GLU A 6 21.16 28.94 -30.33
CA GLU A 6 19.98 29.32 -31.14
C GLU A 6 18.65 29.31 -30.37
N ILE A 7 18.64 28.87 -29.11
CA ILE A 7 17.41 28.83 -28.31
C ILE A 7 17.06 30.25 -27.85
N PRO A 8 15.90 30.81 -28.24
CA PRO A 8 15.53 32.16 -27.82
C PRO A 8 15.53 32.27 -26.30
N SER A 9 16.19 33.31 -25.79
CA SER A 9 16.16 33.65 -24.35
C SER A 9 14.71 33.84 -23.93
N GLY A 10 14.26 33.02 -22.98
CA GLY A 10 12.85 32.96 -22.59
C GLY A 10 11.98 32.19 -23.57
N SER A 11 12.47 31.10 -24.18
CA SER A 11 11.66 30.03 -24.83
C SER A 11 11.29 28.93 -23.81
N ILE A 12 10.31 28.07 -24.09
CA ILE A 12 9.93 26.94 -23.22
C ILE A 12 11.13 25.98 -23.07
N GLY A 13 11.86 25.73 -24.16
CA GLY A 13 13.08 24.93 -24.16
C GLY A 13 14.16 25.48 -23.23
N MET A 14 14.39 26.80 -23.21
CA MET A 14 15.35 27.41 -22.29
C MET A 14 14.91 27.25 -20.83
N GLY A 15 13.63 27.44 -20.52
CA GLY A 15 13.13 27.27 -19.16
C GLY A 15 13.22 25.81 -18.68
N LEU A 16 13.05 24.82 -19.56
CA LEU A 16 13.30 23.41 -19.23
C LEU A 16 14.78 23.16 -18.90
N ILE A 17 15.71 23.76 -19.64
CA ILE A 17 17.15 23.69 -19.34
C ILE A 17 17.46 24.37 -18.00
N GLU A 18 16.89 25.56 -17.74
CA GLU A 18 16.99 26.24 -16.46
C GLU A 18 16.48 25.36 -15.31
N LEU A 19 15.35 24.67 -15.51
CA LEU A 19 14.82 23.72 -14.54
C LEU A 19 15.75 22.53 -14.31
N ILE A 20 16.45 22.04 -15.33
CA ILE A 20 17.42 20.94 -15.19
C ILE A 20 18.66 21.38 -14.41
N ILE A 21 19.09 22.64 -14.50
CA ILE A 21 20.31 23.13 -13.81
C ILE A 21 20.05 23.88 -12.49
N SER A 22 18.79 24.23 -12.19
CA SER A 22 18.40 25.00 -10.99
C SER A 22 18.59 24.27 -9.65
N GLN A 23 18.39 24.97 -8.54
CA GLN A 23 18.23 24.36 -7.22
C GLN A 23 16.74 24.14 -6.89
N GLU A 24 16.46 23.25 -5.92
CA GLU A 24 15.09 22.87 -5.53
C GLU A 24 14.23 24.08 -5.09
N ASN A 25 14.83 25.02 -4.37
CA ASN A 25 14.18 26.26 -3.94
C ASN A 25 13.81 27.22 -5.10
N GLN A 26 14.43 27.05 -6.28
CA GLN A 26 14.15 27.85 -7.47
C GLN A 26 13.11 27.17 -8.38
N ALA A 27 12.88 25.87 -8.22
CA ALA A 27 11.98 25.09 -9.06
C ALA A 27 10.55 25.64 -9.11
N PRO A 28 9.91 26.07 -8.00
CA PRO A 28 8.52 26.55 -8.03
C PRO A 28 8.31 27.75 -8.97
N GLU A 29 9.20 28.75 -8.92
CA GLU A 29 9.10 29.94 -9.77
C GLU A 29 9.37 29.61 -11.25
N ILE A 30 10.33 28.72 -11.52
CA ILE A 30 10.63 28.26 -12.88
C ILE A 30 9.44 27.49 -13.47
N VAL A 31 8.86 26.55 -12.70
CA VAL A 31 7.69 25.76 -13.12
C VAL A 31 6.49 26.65 -13.35
N LYS A 32 6.22 27.61 -12.46
CA LYS A 32 5.12 28.57 -12.61
C LYS A 32 5.24 29.39 -13.90
N ASN A 33 6.43 29.90 -14.20
CA ASN A 33 6.69 30.64 -15.44
C ASN A 33 6.53 29.74 -16.67
N LEU A 34 7.04 28.50 -16.63
CA LEU A 34 6.88 27.54 -17.71
C LEU A 34 5.42 27.17 -17.95
N MET A 35 4.63 26.96 -16.90
CA MET A 35 3.20 26.67 -17.00
C MET A 35 2.43 27.82 -17.64
N SER A 36 2.58 29.05 -17.15
CA SER A 36 1.93 30.22 -17.74
C SER A 36 2.27 30.41 -19.22
N ARG A 37 3.52 30.13 -19.59
CA ARG A 37 3.96 30.24 -20.99
C ARG A 37 3.43 29.11 -21.85
N THR A 38 3.36 27.89 -21.32
CA THR A 38 2.76 26.75 -22.03
C THR A 38 1.27 27.01 -22.29
N GLU A 39 0.55 27.67 -21.37
CA GLU A 39 -0.83 28.07 -21.59
C GLU A 39 -0.98 29.16 -22.67
N ILE A 40 -0.07 30.14 -22.71
CA ILE A 40 -0.14 31.30 -23.61
C ILE A 40 0.39 30.98 -25.02
N GLU A 41 1.52 30.29 -25.12
CA GLU A 41 2.27 30.08 -26.36
C GLU A 41 1.77 28.85 -27.12
N ILE A 42 1.23 27.84 -26.43
CA ILE A 42 0.83 26.56 -27.03
C ILE A 42 -0.68 26.46 -27.11
N SER A 43 -1.20 26.47 -28.33
CA SER A 43 -2.64 26.34 -28.59
C SER A 43 -3.13 24.89 -28.68
N ASN A 44 -2.22 23.94 -28.95
CA ASN A 44 -2.56 22.53 -29.08
C ASN A 44 -2.53 21.84 -27.71
N ASP A 45 -3.66 21.28 -27.28
CA ASP A 45 -3.77 20.63 -25.97
C ASP A 45 -2.84 19.41 -25.83
N SER A 46 -2.62 18.63 -26.89
CA SER A 46 -1.69 17.48 -26.85
C SER A 46 -0.23 17.90 -26.72
N GLU A 47 0.14 19.05 -27.29
CA GLU A 47 1.49 19.61 -27.15
C GLU A 47 1.70 20.21 -25.76
N ARG A 48 0.66 20.89 -25.21
CA ARG A 48 0.64 21.37 -23.83
C ARG A 48 0.80 20.22 -22.84
N GLU A 49 0.04 19.14 -23.01
CA GLU A 49 0.16 17.92 -22.21
C GLU A 49 1.57 17.34 -22.28
N GLY A 50 2.18 17.26 -23.48
CA GLY A 50 3.55 16.75 -23.63
C GLY A 50 4.60 17.58 -22.90
N ILE A 51 4.42 18.90 -22.83
CA ILE A 51 5.32 19.80 -22.07
C ILE A 51 5.13 19.60 -20.56
N ILE A 52 3.89 19.45 -20.10
CA ILE A 52 3.58 19.18 -18.69
C ILE A 52 4.16 17.82 -18.27
N ASP A 53 3.99 16.78 -19.09
CA ASP A 53 4.60 15.45 -18.89
C ASP A 53 6.14 15.56 -18.73
N LEU A 54 6.79 16.37 -19.56
CA LEU A 54 8.25 16.57 -19.50
C LEU A 54 8.67 17.33 -18.23
N LEU A 55 7.93 18.37 -17.83
CA LEU A 55 8.18 19.11 -16.59
C LEU A 55 8.07 18.19 -15.38
N GLU A 56 7.01 17.38 -15.31
CA GLU A 56 6.81 16.39 -14.25
C GLU A 56 7.98 15.39 -14.22
N THR A 57 8.39 14.87 -15.39
CA THR A 57 9.51 13.94 -15.50
C THR A 57 10.82 14.54 -15.00
N VAL A 58 11.12 15.79 -15.35
CA VAL A 58 12.33 16.49 -14.87
C VAL A 58 12.27 16.70 -13.36
N LEU A 59 11.12 17.12 -12.81
CA LEU A 59 10.98 17.36 -11.37
C LEU A 59 11.17 16.06 -10.57
N LEU A 60 10.53 14.97 -10.99
CA LEU A 60 10.66 13.66 -10.36
C LEU A 60 12.08 13.10 -10.44
N SER A 61 12.73 13.25 -11.60
CA SER A 61 14.07 12.72 -11.85
C SER A 61 15.15 13.51 -11.12
N LYS A 62 15.04 14.84 -11.08
CA LYS A 62 16.08 15.71 -10.56
C LYS A 62 15.94 15.97 -9.05
N PHE A 63 14.73 16.15 -8.56
CA PHE A 63 14.47 16.57 -7.19
C PHE A 63 13.89 15.42 -6.37
N SER A 64 14.71 14.40 -6.11
CA SER A 64 14.30 13.16 -5.45
C SER A 64 13.78 13.32 -4.00
N GLN A 65 13.96 14.51 -3.40
CA GLN A 65 13.47 14.82 -2.06
C GLN A 65 12.10 15.49 -2.07
N LEU A 66 11.65 16.02 -3.21
CA LEU A 66 10.32 16.60 -3.33
C LEU A 66 9.28 15.50 -3.19
N SER A 67 8.36 15.70 -2.26
CA SER A 67 7.17 14.88 -2.17
C SER A 67 6.25 15.14 -3.36
N ARG A 68 5.39 14.16 -3.66
CA ARG A 68 4.33 14.31 -4.66
C ARG A 68 3.49 15.56 -4.40
N GLN A 69 3.14 15.85 -3.14
CA GLN A 69 2.34 17.03 -2.80
C GLN A 69 3.05 18.34 -3.11
N GLU A 70 4.38 18.41 -2.93
CA GLU A 70 5.15 19.61 -3.26
C GLU A 70 5.23 19.82 -4.77
N ILE A 71 5.42 18.76 -5.55
CA ILE A 71 5.34 18.82 -7.02
C ILE A 71 3.93 19.26 -7.44
N GLU A 72 2.90 18.64 -6.87
CA GLU A 72 1.50 18.98 -7.18
C GLU A 72 1.10 20.40 -6.78
N ALA A 73 1.82 21.05 -5.87
CA ALA A 73 1.60 22.44 -5.53
C ALA A 73 2.28 23.42 -6.51
N MET A 74 3.29 22.96 -7.26
CA MET A 74 3.96 23.75 -8.30
C MET A 74 3.13 23.83 -9.58
N PHE A 75 2.32 22.80 -9.85
CA PHE A 75 1.29 22.80 -10.88
C PHE A 75 -0.05 23.20 -10.25
N LEU A 76 -0.94 23.86 -10.96
CA LEU A 76 -2.31 23.98 -10.45
C LEU A 76 -2.91 22.56 -10.54
N VAL A 77 -3.29 21.95 -9.41
CA VAL A 77 -3.63 20.52 -9.15
C VAL A 77 -4.38 19.76 -10.27
N ASN A 78 -5.06 20.44 -11.18
CA ASN A 78 -5.81 19.84 -12.28
C ASN A 78 -4.96 19.38 -13.47
N ASP A 79 -3.79 19.99 -13.72
CA ASP A 79 -3.03 19.78 -14.96
C ASP A 79 -2.24 18.46 -14.97
N ILE A 80 -1.71 18.12 -13.81
CA ILE A 80 -0.88 16.94 -13.51
C ILE A 80 -1.68 15.64 -13.39
N GLN A 81 -2.98 15.68 -13.10
CA GLN A 81 -3.77 14.44 -13.02
C GLN A 81 -4.05 13.81 -14.38
N GLN A 82 -3.89 14.59 -15.46
CA GLN A 82 -4.10 14.14 -16.84
C GLN A 82 -2.83 13.58 -17.47
N THR A 83 -1.66 13.77 -16.85
CA THR A 83 -0.38 13.30 -17.40
C THR A 83 -0.34 11.78 -17.44
N LYS A 84 0.35 11.24 -18.44
CA LYS A 84 0.52 9.79 -18.57
C LYS A 84 1.29 9.23 -17.38
N VAL A 85 2.33 9.94 -16.95
CA VAL A 85 3.17 9.58 -15.80
C VAL A 85 2.33 9.43 -14.54
N TYR A 86 1.43 10.39 -14.26
CA TYR A 86 0.52 10.30 -13.11
C TYR A 86 -0.44 9.12 -13.21
N GLN A 87 -1.06 8.92 -14.38
CA GLN A 87 -2.04 7.85 -14.59
C GLN A 87 -1.40 6.46 -14.48
N GLU A 88 -0.22 6.27 -15.06
CA GLU A 88 0.55 5.02 -14.99
C GLU A 88 0.93 4.70 -13.54
N ALA A 89 1.54 5.65 -12.83
CA ALA A 89 1.92 5.47 -11.43
C ALA A 89 0.70 5.15 -10.53
N LYS A 90 -0.44 5.80 -10.78
CA LYS A 90 -1.69 5.53 -10.04
C LYS A 90 -2.28 4.16 -10.35
N LEU A 91 -2.16 3.69 -11.60
CA LEU A 91 -2.61 2.36 -12.01
C LEU A 91 -1.71 1.28 -11.41
N GLU A 92 -0.39 1.46 -11.48
CA GLU A 92 0.60 0.57 -10.87
C GLU A 92 0.36 0.41 -9.38
N GLY A 93 0.29 1.51 -8.63
CA GLY A 93 0.02 1.46 -7.18
C GLY A 93 -1.32 0.81 -6.82
N LYS A 94 -2.35 0.97 -7.66
CA LYS A 94 -3.63 0.25 -7.47
C LYS A 94 -3.50 -1.26 -7.74
N LEU A 95 -2.71 -1.65 -8.73
CA LEU A 95 -2.48 -3.06 -9.05
C LEU A 95 -1.66 -3.73 -7.96
N GLU A 96 -0.57 -3.08 -7.51
CA GLU A 96 0.27 -3.54 -6.41
C GLU A 96 -0.54 -3.67 -5.13
N GLY A 97 -1.22 -2.61 -4.69
CA GLY A 97 -2.02 -2.65 -3.46
C GLY A 97 -3.16 -3.69 -3.51
N ARG A 98 -3.75 -3.94 -4.69
CA ARG A 98 -4.72 -5.03 -4.85
C ARG A 98 -4.07 -6.41 -4.73
N GLN A 99 -2.87 -6.59 -5.27
CA GLN A 99 -2.15 -7.86 -5.19
C GLN A 99 -1.72 -8.13 -3.75
N GLU A 100 -1.12 -7.15 -3.08
CA GLU A 100 -0.72 -7.24 -1.68
C GLU A 100 -1.91 -7.52 -0.77
N GLY A 101 -2.97 -6.71 -0.84
CA GLY A 101 -4.16 -6.91 -0.02
C GLY A 101 -4.87 -8.25 -0.26
N ARG A 102 -4.81 -8.79 -1.49
CA ARG A 102 -5.31 -10.16 -1.77
C ARG A 102 -4.42 -11.23 -1.13
N GLN A 103 -3.11 -11.05 -1.16
CA GLN A 103 -2.18 -12.01 -0.56
C GLN A 103 -2.31 -12.02 0.97
N GLU A 104 -2.30 -10.84 1.59
CA GLU A 104 -2.49 -10.68 3.04
C GLU A 104 -3.83 -11.25 3.49
N GLY A 105 -4.94 -10.82 2.88
CA GLY A 105 -6.27 -11.32 3.24
C GLY A 105 -6.44 -12.82 3.02
N LYS A 106 -5.75 -13.42 2.05
CA LYS A 106 -5.74 -14.88 1.87
C LYS A 106 -4.94 -15.59 2.97
N GLN A 107 -3.84 -15.02 3.42
CA GLN A 107 -3.03 -15.59 4.49
C GLN A 107 -3.75 -15.50 5.84
N GLU A 108 -4.25 -14.31 6.19
CA GLU A 108 -5.03 -14.08 7.41
C GLU A 108 -6.27 -14.98 7.44
N GLY A 109 -7.08 -14.96 6.37
CA GLY A 109 -8.29 -15.79 6.30
C GLY A 109 -8.00 -17.30 6.37
N LYS A 110 -6.84 -17.75 5.88
CA LYS A 110 -6.42 -19.15 6.04
C LYS A 110 -6.05 -19.47 7.49
N GLN A 111 -5.34 -18.58 8.17
CA GLN A 111 -4.93 -18.77 9.57
C GLN A 111 -6.15 -18.74 10.50
N GLU A 112 -6.99 -17.72 10.38
CA GLU A 112 -8.23 -17.60 11.16
C GLU A 112 -9.16 -18.80 10.92
N GLY A 113 -9.35 -19.17 9.66
CA GLY A 113 -10.19 -20.32 9.30
C GLY A 113 -9.65 -21.65 9.84
N LYS A 114 -8.32 -21.82 9.88
CA LYS A 114 -7.69 -23.02 10.48
C LYS A 114 -7.93 -23.04 11.99
N GLN A 115 -7.66 -21.94 12.69
CA GLN A 115 -7.83 -21.85 14.14
C GLN A 115 -9.30 -22.02 14.57
N GLU A 116 -10.23 -21.35 13.90
CA GLU A 116 -11.66 -21.49 14.17
C GLU A 116 -12.16 -22.91 13.88
N GLY A 117 -11.68 -23.52 12.79
CA GLY A 117 -11.98 -24.91 12.43
C GLY A 117 -11.54 -25.91 13.51
N GLU A 118 -10.29 -25.82 13.97
CA GLU A 118 -9.74 -26.70 15.01
C GLU A 118 -10.45 -26.52 16.35
N LYS A 119 -10.66 -25.27 16.77
CA LYS A 119 -11.43 -24.94 17.96
C LYS A 119 -12.83 -25.54 17.94
N ASN A 120 -13.57 -25.34 16.84
CA ASN A 120 -14.92 -25.87 16.69
C ASN A 120 -14.93 -27.41 16.69
N LEU A 121 -13.93 -28.03 16.06
CA LEU A 121 -13.77 -29.47 16.06
C LEU A 121 -13.50 -30.01 17.47
N LEU A 122 -12.56 -29.42 18.20
CA LEU A 122 -12.21 -29.82 19.56
C LEU A 122 -13.38 -29.66 20.53
N LEU A 123 -14.09 -28.54 20.48
CA LEU A 123 -15.30 -28.34 21.29
C LEU A 123 -16.34 -29.42 21.04
N ARG A 124 -16.55 -29.83 19.79
CA ARG A 124 -17.46 -30.94 19.44
C ARG A 124 -16.95 -32.29 19.96
N GLN A 125 -15.66 -32.58 19.80
CA GLN A 125 -15.08 -33.85 20.27
C GLN A 125 -15.13 -33.96 21.79
N LEU A 126 -14.70 -32.91 22.50
CA LEU A 126 -14.77 -32.80 23.95
C LEU A 126 -16.21 -32.95 24.45
N SER A 127 -17.16 -32.26 23.81
CA SER A 127 -18.58 -32.36 24.18
C SER A 127 -19.15 -33.76 23.92
N LYS A 128 -18.66 -34.44 22.87
CA LYS A 128 -19.09 -35.81 22.54
C LYS A 128 -18.53 -36.84 23.51
N ARG A 129 -17.28 -36.69 23.97
CA ARG A 129 -16.60 -37.62 24.89
C ARG A 129 -17.03 -37.42 26.34
N PHE A 130 -17.15 -36.16 26.80
CA PHE A 130 -17.36 -35.82 28.21
C PHE A 130 -18.74 -35.22 28.52
N GLY A 131 -19.60 -35.05 27.52
CA GLY A 131 -20.90 -34.40 27.69
C GLY A 131 -20.79 -32.87 27.71
N LYS A 132 -21.77 -32.20 28.32
CA LYS A 132 -21.85 -30.73 28.29
C LYS A 132 -20.65 -30.09 29.00
N LEU A 133 -19.83 -29.36 28.24
CA LEU A 133 -18.71 -28.59 28.79
C LEU A 133 -19.19 -27.40 29.62
N LYS A 134 -18.39 -27.03 30.63
CA LYS A 134 -18.61 -25.84 31.45
C LYS A 134 -18.36 -24.58 30.63
N TYR A 135 -19.08 -23.51 30.92
CA TYR A 135 -18.89 -22.22 30.23
C TYR A 135 -17.45 -21.70 30.31
N SER A 136 -16.79 -21.89 31.46
CA SER A 136 -15.38 -21.51 31.65
C SER A 136 -14.43 -22.26 30.70
N GLN A 137 -14.62 -23.57 30.51
CA GLN A 137 -13.81 -24.38 29.60
C GLN A 137 -13.94 -23.88 28.16
N ILE A 138 -15.18 -23.59 27.72
CA ILE A 138 -15.43 -23.06 26.38
C ILE A 138 -14.74 -21.69 26.21
N GLN A 139 -14.84 -20.80 27.20
CA GLN A 139 -14.19 -19.50 27.14
C GLN A 139 -12.66 -19.59 27.06
N THR A 140 -12.05 -20.51 27.79
CA THR A 140 -10.60 -20.73 27.74
C THR A 140 -10.20 -21.31 26.38
N ILE A 141 -10.87 -22.37 25.92
CA ILE A 141 -10.61 -22.98 24.60
C ILE A 141 -10.78 -21.96 23.48
N ASN A 142 -11.75 -21.05 23.60
CA ASN A 142 -12.01 -20.01 22.61
C ASN A 142 -10.85 -19.00 22.45
N LYS A 143 -9.95 -18.91 23.44
CA LYS A 143 -8.81 -17.98 23.48
C LYS A 143 -7.48 -18.67 23.21
N LEU A 144 -7.47 -19.99 23.04
CA LEU A 144 -6.25 -20.74 22.74
C LEU A 144 -5.69 -20.32 21.38
N THR A 145 -4.38 -20.22 21.33
CA THR A 145 -3.62 -20.13 20.09
C THR A 145 -3.74 -21.44 19.30
N ILE A 146 -3.37 -21.41 18.02
CA ILE A 146 -3.43 -22.61 17.18
C ILE A 146 -2.52 -23.73 17.70
N GLU A 147 -1.33 -23.40 18.18
CA GLU A 147 -0.38 -24.37 18.75
C GLU A 147 -0.96 -25.05 20.00
N GLN A 148 -1.63 -24.29 20.86
CA GLN A 148 -2.32 -24.84 22.03
C GLN A 148 -3.55 -25.68 21.65
N LEU A 149 -4.24 -25.35 20.56
CA LEU A 149 -5.35 -26.18 20.05
C LEU A 149 -4.82 -27.51 19.50
N GLU A 150 -3.72 -27.49 18.74
CA GLU A 150 -3.07 -28.70 18.24
C GLU A 150 -2.60 -29.59 19.41
N ASP A 151 -1.92 -29.03 20.41
CA ASP A 151 -1.48 -29.75 21.61
C ASP A 151 -2.66 -30.34 22.41
N LEU A 152 -3.73 -29.55 22.61
CA LEU A 152 -4.95 -30.05 23.24
C LEU A 152 -5.58 -31.20 22.44
N GLY A 153 -5.49 -31.16 21.11
CA GLY A 153 -6.00 -32.22 20.24
C GLY A 153 -5.27 -33.54 20.41
N GLU A 154 -3.95 -33.49 20.60
CA GLU A 154 -3.15 -34.68 20.91
C GLU A 154 -3.43 -35.17 22.34
N ALA A 155 -3.34 -34.28 23.33
CA ALA A 155 -3.57 -34.61 24.74
C ALA A 155 -4.99 -35.17 24.99
N LEU A 156 -5.98 -34.70 24.23
CA LEU A 156 -7.36 -35.19 24.30
C LEU A 156 -7.44 -36.71 24.11
N LEU A 157 -6.57 -37.31 23.30
CA LEU A 157 -6.60 -38.77 23.07
C LEU A 157 -6.33 -39.55 24.36
N ASP A 158 -5.43 -39.04 25.20
CA ASP A 158 -5.00 -39.64 26.46
C ASP A 158 -5.89 -39.30 27.66
N PHE A 159 -6.91 -38.45 27.49
CA PHE A 159 -7.79 -38.06 28.60
C PHE A 159 -8.75 -39.19 29.01
N ASP A 160 -8.63 -39.67 30.24
CA ASP A 160 -9.58 -40.64 30.80
C ASP A 160 -10.94 -40.01 31.14
N ASN A 161 -10.93 -38.76 31.60
CA ASN A 161 -12.13 -38.06 32.06
C ASN A 161 -12.02 -36.53 31.92
N VAL A 162 -13.13 -35.83 32.21
CA VAL A 162 -13.21 -34.37 32.05
C VAL A 162 -12.29 -33.59 32.99
N ASN A 163 -11.82 -34.16 34.10
CA ASN A 163 -10.90 -33.46 34.99
C ASN A 163 -9.52 -33.30 34.35
N ASN A 164 -9.10 -34.21 33.45
CA ASN A 164 -7.86 -34.07 32.69
C ASN A 164 -7.89 -32.80 31.82
N LEU A 165 -9.06 -32.45 31.26
CA LEU A 165 -9.24 -31.17 30.55
C LEU A 165 -9.07 -29.97 31.49
N ASP A 166 -9.64 -30.02 32.69
CA ASP A 166 -9.50 -28.95 33.68
C ASP A 166 -8.04 -28.77 34.14
N GLU A 167 -7.27 -29.86 34.24
CA GLU A 167 -5.83 -29.84 34.56
C GLU A 167 -4.98 -29.33 33.40
N TRP A 168 -5.25 -29.77 32.18
CA TRP A 168 -4.54 -29.32 30.98
C TRP A 168 -4.75 -27.82 30.77
N LEU A 169 -5.99 -27.34 30.83
CA LEU A 169 -6.30 -25.92 30.64
C LEU A 169 -5.58 -25.05 31.69
N LYS A 170 -5.46 -25.50 32.95
CA LYS A 170 -4.74 -24.73 33.98
C LYS A 170 -3.23 -24.67 33.79
N SER A 171 -2.64 -25.65 33.12
CA SER A 171 -1.19 -25.76 32.95
C SER A 171 -0.70 -25.10 31.66
N HIS A 172 -1.59 -24.91 30.68
CA HIS A 172 -1.23 -24.44 29.34
C HIS A 172 -1.88 -23.09 28.97
N THR A 173 -2.65 -22.47 29.86
CA THR A 173 -3.26 -21.12 29.68
C THR A 173 -3.07 -20.25 30.90
#